data_AF-A0A031JZW6-F1
#
_entry.id   AF-A0A031JZW6-F1
#
_cell.length_a   1.000
_cell.length_b   1.000
_cell.length_c   1.000
_cell.angle_alpha   90.00
_cell.angle_beta   90.00
_cell.angle_gamma   90.00
#
_symmetry.space_group_name_H-M   'P 1'
#
loop_
_entity.id
_entity.type
_entity.pdbx_description
1 polymer ?
#
loop_
_entity_poly.entity_id
_entity_poly.type
_entity_poly.pdbx_seq_one_letter_code
_entity_poly.pdbx_strand_id
1 'polypeptide(L)'
;MAQTQIKTRQDAHKAVVSFIDTLSASTLLKFANALQRSRPDPERLVRRVLEETGEARKLAGGGLGSLLSKAEGLARLDAITVEDDGDHWAETEVLGAGDMAERLGVARTSLDNWRRAHKILAFRKGVRNYVYPVRQFERLAPLEGLDRVRACFGDDDTAWEWLVTPNRHTGDAAPIERLRKGKIDEVARAAEGALDYQ
;
A
#
# COMPACT_ATOMS: atom_id res chain seq x y z
N MET A 1 24.48 29.10 21.59
CA MET A 1 23.49 28.04 21.32
C MET A 1 23.38 27.87 19.82
N ALA A 2 23.93 26.78 19.26
CA ALA A 2 23.91 26.52 17.82
C ALA A 2 22.54 25.97 17.42
N GLN A 3 21.84 26.65 16.51
CA GLN A 3 20.61 26.17 15.92
C GLN A 3 20.93 24.95 15.05
N THR A 4 20.50 23.76 15.47
CA THR A 4 20.64 22.54 14.67
C THR A 4 19.63 22.61 13.53
N GLN A 5 20.13 22.77 12.30
CA GLN A 5 19.30 22.87 11.10
C GLN A 5 18.73 21.49 10.76
N ILE A 6 17.47 21.24 11.10
CA ILE A 6 16.78 19.97 10.83
C ILE A 6 16.45 19.94 9.33
N LYS A 7 17.17 19.13 8.55
CA LYS A 7 16.97 19.00 7.10
C LYS A 7 16.34 17.67 6.69
N THR A 8 16.48 16.63 7.52
CA THR A 8 15.93 15.30 7.24
C THR A 8 15.15 14.74 8.43
N ARG A 9 14.29 13.74 8.19
CA ARG A 9 13.55 13.01 9.25
C ARG A 9 14.50 12.37 10.26
N GLN A 10 15.67 11.92 9.81
CA GLN A 10 16.69 11.32 10.68
C GLN A 10 17.35 12.37 11.58
N ASP A 11 17.57 13.59 11.08
CA ASP A 11 18.08 14.71 11.89
C ASP A 11 17.06 15.13 12.95
N ALA A 12 15.77 15.16 12.59
CA ALA A 12 14.69 15.44 13.52
C ALA A 12 14.64 14.39 14.64
N HIS A 13 14.72 13.10 14.29
CA HIS A 13 14.73 12.02 15.26
C HIS A 13 15.93 12.11 16.21
N LYS A 14 17.14 12.34 15.69
CA LYS A 14 18.35 12.49 16.51
C LYS A 14 18.27 13.71 17.45
N ALA A 15 17.77 14.84 16.95
CA ALA A 15 17.59 16.04 17.78
C ALA A 15 16.61 15.78 18.93
N VAL A 16 15.49 15.11 18.65
CA VAL A 16 14.49 14.74 19.67
C VAL A 16 15.08 13.79 20.72
N VAL A 17 15.81 12.75 20.30
CA VAL A 17 16.44 11.81 21.22
C VAL A 17 17.49 12.52 22.09
N SER A 18 18.36 13.34 21.49
CA SER A 18 19.36 14.09 22.25
C SER A 18 18.74 15.07 23.25
N PHE A 19 17.59 15.66 22.92
CA PHE A 19 16.88 16.56 23.82
C PHE A 19 16.29 15.78 25.00
N ILE A 20 15.69 14.61 24.74
CA ILE A 20 15.15 13.73 25.77
C ILE A 20 16.24 13.28 26.76
N ASP A 21 17.45 12.98 26.28
CA ASP A 21 18.58 12.57 27.13
C ASP A 21 19.06 13.68 28.07
N THR A 22 18.80 14.95 27.74
CA THR A 22 19.11 16.09 28.62
C THR A 22 18.06 16.35 29.70
N LEU A 23 16.90 15.68 29.64
CA LEU A 23 15.82 15.88 30.59
C LEU A 23 16.05 15.06 31.86
N SER A 24 15.72 15.66 33.01
CA SER A 24 15.75 14.94 34.28
C SER A 24 14.71 13.80 34.31
N ALA A 25 14.97 12.75 35.08
CA ALA A 25 14.04 11.65 35.29
C ALA A 25 12.65 12.13 35.76
N SER A 26 12.59 13.19 36.57
CA SER A 26 11.33 13.78 37.03
C SER A 26 10.53 14.46 35.90
N THR A 27 11.23 15.05 34.93
CA THR A 27 10.63 15.68 33.75
C THR A 27 10.12 14.62 32.78
N LEU A 28 10.91 13.55 32.57
CA LEU A 28 10.50 12.40 31.77
C LEU A 28 9.25 11.71 32.35
N LEU A 29 9.17 11.57 33.67
CA LEU A 29 8.00 10.97 34.32
C LEU A 29 6.73 11.83 34.17
N LYS A 30 6.85 13.16 34.28
CA LYS A 30 5.74 14.09 34.01
C LYS A 30 5.29 14.03 32.56
N PHE A 31 6.24 13.95 31.63
CA PHE A 31 5.95 13.83 30.21
C PHE A 31 5.28 12.49 29.87
N ALA A 32 5.77 11.38 30.44
CA ALA A 32 5.16 10.06 30.30
C ALA A 32 3.72 10.04 30.84
N ASN A 33 3.46 10.65 32.00
CA ASN A 33 2.10 10.77 32.54
C ASN A 33 1.21 11.69 31.69
N ALA A 34 1.76 12.75 31.09
CA ALA A 34 1.00 13.61 30.16
C ALA A 34 0.69 12.90 28.83
N LEU A 35 1.56 11.98 28.40
CA LEU A 35 1.38 11.13 27.21
C LEU A 35 0.54 9.88 27.46
N GLN A 36 0.33 9.49 28.71
CA GLN A 36 -0.73 8.56 29.10
C GLN A 36 -2.08 9.22 28.80
N ARG A 37 -2.43 9.25 27.52
CA ARG A 37 -3.79 9.50 27.08
C ARG A 37 -4.62 8.46 27.80
N SER A 38 -5.47 8.92 28.73
CA SER A 38 -6.53 8.08 29.29
C SER A 38 -7.19 7.40 28.10
N ARG A 39 -7.22 6.06 28.09
CA ARG A 39 -7.98 5.32 27.06
C ARG A 39 -9.34 5.99 27.02
N PRO A 40 -9.75 6.53 25.86
CA PRO A 40 -11.05 7.18 25.81
C PRO A 40 -12.07 6.15 26.28
N ASP A 41 -12.93 6.58 27.18
CA ASP A 41 -14.01 5.74 27.69
C ASP A 41 -14.74 5.12 26.49
N PRO A 42 -14.74 3.78 26.35
CA PRO A 42 -15.32 3.12 25.20
C PRO A 42 -16.79 3.51 25.02
N GLU A 43 -17.53 3.80 26.09
CA GLU A 43 -18.91 4.27 26.00
C GLU A 43 -19.02 5.66 25.37
N ARG A 44 -18.07 6.53 25.66
CA ARG A 44 -18.01 7.89 25.12
C ARG A 44 -17.62 7.88 23.64
N LEU A 45 -16.76 6.93 23.24
CA LEU A 45 -16.35 6.75 21.86
C LEU A 45 -17.49 6.15 21.03
N VAL A 46 -18.20 5.16 21.56
CA VAL A 46 -19.41 4.59 20.96
C VAL A 46 -20.51 5.65 20.84
N ARG A 47 -20.73 6.50 21.86
CA ARG A 47 -21.68 7.62 21.78
C ARG A 47 -21.37 8.60 20.67
N ARG A 48 -20.10 9.01 20.53
CA ARG A 48 -19.69 9.91 19.43
C ARG A 48 -19.90 9.28 18.06
N VAL A 49 -19.52 8.01 17.90
CA VAL A 49 -19.71 7.28 16.63
C VAL A 49 -21.20 7.13 16.30
N LEU A 50 -22.04 6.89 17.32
CA LEU A 50 -23.49 6.85 17.20
C LEU A 50 -24.08 8.21 16.75
N GLU A 51 -23.61 9.31 17.35
CA GLU A 51 -24.01 10.67 17.00
C GLU A 51 -23.65 11.02 15.54
N GLU A 52 -22.53 10.49 15.02
CA GLU A 52 -22.07 10.73 13.65
C GLU A 52 -22.73 9.82 12.59
N THR A 53 -23.15 8.60 12.94
CA THR A 53 -23.58 7.57 11.96
C THR A 53 -25.03 7.13 12.08
N GLY A 54 -25.79 7.66 13.05
CA GLY A 54 -27.23 7.45 13.17
C GLY A 54 -27.64 6.16 13.86
N GLU A 55 -26.98 5.02 13.60
CA GLU A 55 -27.25 3.74 14.27
C GLU A 55 -26.00 2.84 14.35
N ALA A 56 -25.51 2.52 15.55
CA ALA A 56 -24.44 1.56 15.73
C ALA A 56 -25.01 0.14 15.81
N ARG A 57 -24.75 -0.64 14.77
CA ARG A 57 -25.04 -2.08 14.80
C ARG A 57 -23.96 -2.79 15.61
N LYS A 58 -24.32 -3.35 16.75
CA LYS A 58 -23.43 -4.22 17.52
C LYS A 58 -23.18 -5.51 16.74
N LEU A 59 -22.04 -5.59 16.05
CA LEU A 59 -21.59 -6.80 15.40
C LEU A 59 -21.03 -7.75 16.46
N ALA A 60 -21.65 -8.93 16.62
CA ALA A 60 -21.12 -9.99 17.44
C ALA A 60 -20.02 -10.73 16.65
N GLY A 61 -18.81 -10.16 16.62
CA GLY A 61 -17.63 -10.91 16.18
C GLY A 61 -17.34 -12.05 17.17
N GLY A 62 -16.78 -13.16 16.69
CA GLY A 62 -16.40 -14.31 17.53
C GLY A 62 -15.28 -14.03 18.55
N GLY A 63 -14.86 -12.77 18.70
CA GLY A 63 -13.68 -12.38 19.47
C GLY A 63 -12.36 -12.71 18.75
N LEU A 64 -11.23 -12.39 19.39
CA LEU A 64 -9.88 -12.73 18.92
C LEU A 64 -9.54 -14.22 19.06
N GLY A 65 -10.49 -15.06 19.48
CA GLY A 65 -10.26 -16.45 19.85
C GLY A 65 -9.45 -16.59 21.15
N SER A 66 -8.95 -17.79 21.41
CA SER A 66 -8.05 -18.07 22.53
C SER A 66 -6.65 -17.51 22.26
N LEU A 67 -6.05 -16.85 23.27
CA LEU A 67 -4.66 -16.41 23.20
C LEU A 67 -3.73 -17.63 23.04
N LEU A 68 -2.94 -17.62 21.96
CA LEU A 68 -1.91 -18.62 21.74
C LEU A 68 -0.62 -18.22 22.47
N SER A 69 0.12 -19.21 22.96
CA SER A 69 1.49 -18.98 23.41
C SER A 69 2.37 -18.57 22.23
N LYS A 70 3.45 -17.84 22.48
CA LYS A 70 4.38 -17.42 21.40
C LYS A 70 4.91 -18.62 20.61
N ALA A 71 5.25 -19.71 21.29
CA ALA A 71 5.77 -20.93 20.66
C ALA A 71 4.71 -21.61 19.78
N GLU A 72 3.47 -21.71 20.27
CA GLU A 72 2.36 -22.31 19.50
C GLU A 72 1.94 -21.44 18.32
N GLY A 73 1.93 -20.11 18.50
CA GLY A 73 1.69 -19.16 17.42
C GLY A 73 2.73 -19.28 16.31
N LEU A 74 4.01 -19.34 16.66
CA LEU A 74 5.10 -19.53 15.70
C LEU A 74 4.99 -20.88 14.97
N ALA A 75 4.76 -21.98 15.70
CA ALA A 75 4.60 -23.30 15.09
C ALA A 75 3.43 -23.36 14.09
N ARG A 76 2.33 -22.66 14.39
CA ARG A 76 1.19 -22.55 13.46
C ARG A 76 1.51 -21.66 12.26
N LEU A 77 2.21 -20.54 12.47
CA LEU A 77 2.67 -19.69 11.39
C LEU A 77 3.58 -20.46 10.45
N ASP A 78 4.58 -21.18 10.97
CA ASP A 78 5.47 -22.01 10.15
C ASP A 78 4.71 -23.08 9.37
N ALA A 79 3.69 -23.70 9.98
CA ALA A 79 2.87 -24.72 9.32
C ALA A 79 2.01 -24.19 8.15
N ILE A 80 1.67 -22.89 8.16
CA ILE A 80 0.88 -22.26 7.08
C ILE A 80 1.72 -21.34 6.18
N THR A 81 2.96 -21.03 6.58
CA THR A 81 3.86 -20.17 5.81
C THR A 81 4.39 -21.00 4.67
N VAL A 82 4.02 -20.61 3.45
CA VAL A 82 4.64 -21.12 2.24
C VAL A 82 5.77 -20.16 1.91
N GLU A 83 6.99 -20.70 1.79
CA GLU A 83 8.08 -19.96 1.13
C GLU A 83 7.68 -19.84 -0.35
N ASP A 84 7.08 -18.70 -0.69
CA ASP A 84 6.84 -18.31 -2.07
C ASP A 84 8.07 -17.52 -2.54
N ASP A 85 8.76 -18.05 -3.54
CA ASP A 85 9.91 -17.40 -4.21
C ASP A 85 9.44 -16.20 -5.04
N GLY A 86 8.66 -15.29 -4.45
CA GLY A 86 8.43 -13.89 -4.85
C GLY A 86 7.96 -13.55 -6.27
N ASP A 87 7.85 -14.53 -7.17
CA ASP A 87 7.61 -14.35 -8.60
C ASP A 87 6.30 -15.03 -9.04
N HIS A 88 5.54 -15.64 -8.12
CA HIS A 88 4.31 -16.34 -8.51
C HIS A 88 3.17 -15.38 -8.90
N TRP A 89 3.19 -14.12 -8.46
CA TRP A 89 2.34 -13.05 -9.01
C TRP A 89 2.74 -12.64 -10.46
N ALA A 90 3.91 -13.09 -10.93
CA ALA A 90 4.48 -12.83 -12.23
C ALA A 90 4.14 -13.90 -13.30
N GLU A 91 3.04 -14.64 -13.15
CA GLU A 91 2.37 -15.29 -14.30
C GLU A 91 1.82 -14.26 -15.32
N THR A 92 2.32 -13.03 -15.31
CA THR A 92 2.10 -12.07 -16.38
C THR A 92 3.34 -12.02 -17.27
N GLU A 93 3.12 -12.24 -18.57
CA GLU A 93 4.13 -11.97 -19.59
C GLU A 93 4.66 -10.53 -19.46
N VAL A 94 5.97 -10.41 -19.24
CA VAL A 94 6.69 -9.13 -19.19
C VAL A 94 7.63 -9.01 -20.37
N LEU A 95 7.67 -7.83 -21.01
CA LEU A 95 8.54 -7.57 -22.15
C LEU A 95 9.50 -6.42 -21.85
N GLY A 96 10.68 -6.46 -22.47
CA GLY A 96 11.59 -5.32 -22.47
C GLY A 96 11.02 -4.15 -23.28
N ALA A 97 11.55 -2.95 -23.09
CA ALA A 97 11.10 -1.75 -23.81
C ALA A 97 11.15 -1.86 -25.35
N GLY A 98 12.07 -2.67 -25.90
CA GLY A 98 12.18 -2.89 -27.35
C GLY A 98 11.03 -3.75 -27.85
N ASP A 99 10.95 -4.98 -27.34
CA ASP A 99 9.93 -5.96 -27.70
C ASP A 99 8.51 -5.44 -27.43
N MET A 100 8.32 -4.67 -26.34
CA MET A 100 7.04 -4.03 -26.05
C MET A 100 6.68 -2.95 -27.09
N ALA A 101 7.65 -2.12 -27.50
CA ALA A 101 7.42 -1.07 -28.50
C ALA A 101 7.05 -1.69 -29.86
N GLU A 102 7.75 -2.76 -30.25
CA GLU A 102 7.48 -3.52 -31.46
C GLU A 102 6.08 -4.15 -31.40
N ARG A 103 5.73 -4.84 -30.31
CA ARG A 103 4.42 -5.47 -30.12
C ARG A 103 3.27 -4.48 -30.20
N LEU A 104 3.44 -3.29 -29.62
CA LEU A 104 2.43 -2.23 -29.63
C LEU A 104 2.46 -1.40 -30.92
N GLY A 105 3.43 -1.59 -31.82
CA GLY A 105 3.58 -0.77 -33.02
C GLY A 105 3.81 0.72 -32.71
N VAL A 106 4.45 1.04 -31.59
CA VAL A 106 4.73 2.42 -31.14
C VAL A 106 6.22 2.70 -31.06
N ALA A 107 6.59 3.98 -31.03
CA ALA A 107 7.97 4.36 -30.75
C ALA A 107 8.35 4.03 -29.31
N ARG A 108 9.59 3.59 -29.07
CA ARG A 108 10.14 3.39 -27.71
C ARG A 108 10.07 4.65 -26.85
N THR A 109 10.16 5.83 -27.46
CA THR A 109 9.98 7.12 -26.79
C THR A 109 8.56 7.30 -26.25
N SER A 110 7.53 6.74 -26.91
CA SER A 110 6.16 6.73 -26.39
C SER A 110 6.04 5.95 -25.10
N LEU A 111 6.64 4.75 -25.03
CA LEU A 111 6.71 3.97 -23.79
C LEU A 111 7.42 4.73 -22.67
N ASP A 112 8.55 5.37 -22.97
CA ASP A 112 9.26 6.17 -21.96
C ASP A 112 8.42 7.36 -21.47
N ASN A 113 7.72 8.04 -22.38
CA ASN A 113 6.82 9.14 -22.04
C ASN A 113 5.65 8.68 -21.17
N TRP A 114 5.02 7.55 -21.50
CA TRP A 114 3.93 6.98 -20.68
C TRP A 114 4.43 6.59 -19.29
N ARG A 115 5.61 5.97 -19.20
CA ARG A 115 6.22 5.59 -17.91
C ARG A 115 6.51 6.82 -17.05
N ARG A 116 7.14 7.86 -17.62
CA ARG A 116 7.43 9.12 -16.92
C ARG A 116 6.16 9.85 -16.48
N ALA A 117 5.07 9.69 -17.22
CA ALA A 117 3.76 10.23 -16.89
C ALA A 117 2.94 9.32 -15.97
N HIS A 118 3.50 8.22 -15.46
CA HIS A 118 2.81 7.22 -14.64
C HIS A 118 1.56 6.60 -15.28
N LYS A 119 1.46 6.63 -16.61
CA LYS A 119 0.36 6.02 -17.38
C LYS A 119 0.52 4.51 -17.56
N ILE A 120 1.70 3.99 -17.27
CA ILE A 120 2.04 2.56 -17.30
C ILE A 120 2.91 2.24 -16.09
N LEU A 121 2.86 0.97 -15.72
CA LEU A 121 3.66 0.34 -14.68
C LEU A 121 4.89 -0.32 -15.31
N ALA A 122 6.04 -0.13 -14.68
CA ALA A 122 7.32 -0.61 -15.20
C ALA A 122 8.22 -1.11 -14.07
N PHE A 123 8.67 -2.36 -14.19
CA PHE A 123 9.57 -2.96 -13.21
C PHE A 123 11.02 -2.75 -13.64
N ARG A 124 11.89 -2.47 -12.66
CA ARG A 124 13.32 -2.30 -12.93
C ARG A 124 13.97 -3.65 -13.23
N LYS A 125 14.63 -3.75 -14.38
CA LYS A 125 15.51 -4.87 -14.74
C LYS A 125 16.96 -4.38 -14.69
N GLY A 126 17.58 -4.53 -13.53
CA GLY A 126 18.92 -3.98 -13.26
C GLY A 126 18.95 -2.45 -13.17
N VAL A 127 20.09 -1.83 -13.46
CA VAL A 127 20.31 -0.40 -13.14
C VAL A 127 19.57 0.55 -14.09
N ARG A 128 19.51 0.22 -15.38
CA ARG A 128 19.07 1.14 -16.44
C ARG A 128 17.86 0.67 -17.26
N ASN A 129 17.49 -0.60 -17.15
CA ASN A 129 16.45 -1.17 -17.99
C ASN A 129 15.14 -1.33 -17.21
N TYR A 130 14.05 -1.32 -17.96
CA TYR A 130 12.71 -1.58 -17.47
C TYR A 130 12.09 -2.72 -18.27
N VAL A 131 11.24 -3.47 -17.60
CA VAL A 131 10.31 -4.42 -18.22
C VAL A 131 8.89 -4.00 -17.92
N TYR A 132 7.98 -4.37 -18.81
CA TYR A 132 6.60 -3.91 -18.79
C TYR A 132 5.68 -5.11 -18.86
N PRO A 133 4.75 -5.27 -17.89
CA PRO A 133 3.66 -6.23 -17.99
C PRO A 133 2.84 -6.00 -19.26
N VAL A 134 2.58 -7.05 -20.03
CA VAL A 134 1.82 -6.97 -21.28
C VAL A 134 0.34 -6.64 -21.03
N ARG A 135 -0.25 -7.19 -19.98
CA ARG A 135 -1.71 -7.12 -19.72
C ARG A 135 -2.25 -5.72 -19.46
N GLN A 136 -1.37 -4.75 -19.20
CA GLN A 136 -1.73 -3.35 -18.95
C GLN A 136 -2.03 -2.55 -20.22
N PHE A 137 -1.83 -3.15 -21.40
CA PHE A 137 -2.08 -2.51 -22.68
C PHE A 137 -3.32 -3.11 -23.35
N GLU A 138 -4.03 -2.26 -24.08
CA GLU A 138 -5.08 -2.67 -25.01
C GLU A 138 -4.78 -2.13 -26.40
N ARG A 139 -4.64 -3.06 -27.36
CA ARG A 139 -4.24 -2.80 -28.76
C ARG A 139 -2.89 -2.06 -28.86
N LEU A 140 -2.91 -0.73 -28.88
CA LEU A 140 -1.77 0.14 -29.14
C LEU A 140 -1.54 1.17 -28.01
N ALA A 141 -2.29 1.08 -26.91
CA ALA A 141 -2.26 2.08 -25.84
C ALA A 141 -2.36 1.43 -24.45
N PRO A 142 -1.91 2.13 -23.40
CA PRO A 142 -2.16 1.73 -22.02
C PRO A 142 -3.66 1.67 -21.73
N LEU A 143 -4.07 0.79 -20.82
CA LEU A 143 -5.42 0.81 -20.25
C LEU A 143 -5.67 2.16 -19.57
N GLU A 144 -6.84 2.72 -19.79
CA GLU A 144 -7.23 3.98 -19.15
C GLU A 144 -7.41 3.78 -17.64
N GLY A 145 -7.02 4.80 -16.86
CA GLY A 145 -7.15 4.78 -15.41
C GLY A 145 -6.00 4.14 -14.63
N LEU A 146 -4.99 3.57 -15.31
CA LEU A 146 -3.79 3.04 -14.64
C LEU A 146 -3.04 4.10 -13.84
N ASP A 147 -3.01 5.34 -14.31
CA ASP A 147 -2.42 6.49 -13.63
C ASP A 147 -3.13 6.81 -12.31
N ARG A 148 -4.47 6.75 -12.30
CA ARG A 148 -5.28 6.93 -11.10
C ARG A 148 -5.02 5.85 -10.08
N VAL A 149 -4.96 4.59 -10.52
CA VAL A 149 -4.64 3.46 -9.64
C VAL A 149 -3.23 3.60 -9.10
N ARG A 150 -2.24 3.87 -9.96
CA ARG A 150 -0.84 4.01 -9.57
C ARG A 150 -0.61 5.12 -8.54
N ALA A 151 -1.39 6.19 -8.57
CA ALA A 151 -1.33 7.27 -7.59
C ALA A 151 -1.69 6.83 -6.15
N CYS A 152 -2.44 5.74 -5.98
CA CYS A 152 -2.82 5.20 -4.68
C CYS A 152 -1.71 4.35 -4.02
N PHE A 153 -0.66 3.98 -4.75
CA PHE A 153 0.40 3.08 -4.26
C PHE A 153 1.77 3.78 -4.22
N GLY A 154 2.69 3.24 -3.42
CA GLY A 154 4.06 3.78 -3.33
C GLY A 154 4.91 3.44 -4.56
N ASP A 155 4.81 2.20 -5.04
CA ASP A 155 5.63 1.62 -6.09
C ASP A 155 4.79 0.88 -7.14
N ASP A 156 5.42 0.60 -8.28
CA ASP A 156 4.78 -0.03 -9.43
C ASP A 156 4.49 -1.52 -9.19
N ASP A 157 5.31 -2.17 -8.36
CA ASP A 157 5.20 -3.61 -8.06
C ASP A 157 3.94 -3.88 -7.23
N THR A 158 3.74 -3.14 -6.14
CA THR A 158 2.55 -3.22 -5.29
C THR A 158 1.27 -2.86 -6.06
N ALA A 159 1.33 -1.81 -6.90
CA ALA A 159 0.20 -1.43 -7.74
C ALA A 159 -0.16 -2.54 -8.72
N TRP A 160 0.83 -3.20 -9.30
CA TRP A 160 0.62 -4.29 -10.24
C TRP A 160 0.05 -5.52 -9.56
N GLU A 161 0.62 -5.93 -8.43
CA GLU A 161 0.13 -7.06 -7.63
C GLU A 161 -1.36 -6.89 -7.31
N TRP A 162 -1.76 -5.68 -6.86
CA TRP A 162 -3.16 -5.38 -6.60
C TRP A 162 -4.03 -5.43 -7.86
N LEU A 163 -3.53 -4.97 -9.01
CA LEU A 163 -4.26 -4.96 -10.28
C LEU A 163 -4.55 -6.36 -10.83
N VAL A 164 -3.62 -7.31 -10.66
CA VAL A 164 -3.76 -8.67 -11.19
C VAL A 164 -4.41 -9.64 -10.20
N THR A 165 -4.41 -9.30 -8.91
CA THR A 165 -4.99 -10.15 -7.87
C THR A 165 -6.50 -9.92 -7.75
N PRO A 166 -7.33 -10.98 -7.88
CA PRO A 166 -8.74 -10.91 -7.57
C PRO A 166 -8.97 -10.39 -6.14
N ASN A 167 -9.82 -9.39 -5.97
CA ASN A 167 -10.08 -8.83 -4.65
C ASN A 167 -11.53 -8.41 -4.44
N ARG A 168 -11.92 -8.32 -3.17
CA ARG A 168 -13.28 -7.99 -2.75
C ARG A 168 -13.76 -6.61 -3.21
N HIS A 169 -12.84 -5.67 -3.43
CA HIS A 169 -13.18 -4.29 -3.80
C HIS A 169 -13.66 -4.19 -5.26
N THR A 170 -13.34 -5.19 -6.08
CA THR A 170 -13.75 -5.31 -7.49
C THR A 170 -14.66 -6.53 -7.75
N GLY A 171 -15.33 -7.02 -6.69
CA GLY A 171 -16.27 -8.14 -6.75
C GLY A 171 -15.61 -9.46 -7.16
N ASP A 172 -14.50 -9.78 -6.50
CA ASP A 172 -13.69 -11.00 -6.69
C ASP A 172 -13.13 -11.19 -8.11
N ALA A 173 -13.13 -10.12 -8.90
CA ALA A 173 -12.44 -10.06 -10.19
C ALA A 173 -11.14 -9.27 -10.05
N ALA A 174 -10.11 -9.62 -10.82
CA ALA A 174 -8.90 -8.82 -10.89
C ALA A 174 -9.22 -7.39 -11.41
N PRO A 175 -8.78 -6.31 -10.73
CA PRO A 175 -9.07 -4.93 -11.14
C PRO A 175 -8.66 -4.60 -12.58
N ILE A 176 -7.60 -5.22 -13.11
CA ILE A 176 -7.18 -5.03 -14.51
C ILE A 176 -8.24 -5.46 -15.52
N GLU A 177 -9.04 -6.48 -15.19
CA GLU A 177 -10.15 -6.94 -16.03
C GLU A 177 -11.34 -5.99 -15.97
N ARG A 178 -11.50 -5.24 -14.87
CA ARG A 178 -12.49 -4.17 -14.74
C ARG A 178 -12.09 -2.94 -15.53
N LEU A 179 -10.80 -2.57 -15.51
CA LEU A 179 -10.27 -1.48 -16.35
C LEU A 179 -10.50 -1.75 -17.83
N ARG A 180 -10.24 -2.99 -18.30
CA ARG A 180 -10.51 -3.39 -19.70
C ARG A 180 -12.00 -3.29 -20.09
N LYS A 181 -12.91 -3.39 -19.12
CA LYS A 181 -14.35 -3.19 -19.31
C LYS A 181 -14.78 -1.72 -19.19
N GLY A 182 -13.84 -0.78 -19.11
CA GLY A 182 -14.09 0.65 -18.97
C GLY A 182 -14.59 1.07 -17.59
N LYS A 183 -14.47 0.21 -16.57
CA LYS A 183 -14.95 0.49 -15.20
C LYS A 183 -13.93 1.29 -14.39
N ILE A 184 -13.47 2.41 -14.94
CA ILE A 184 -12.36 3.20 -14.40
C ILE A 184 -12.69 3.74 -13.00
N ASP A 185 -13.85 4.36 -12.82
CA ASP A 185 -14.24 4.96 -11.53
C ASP A 185 -14.53 3.94 -10.43
N GLU A 186 -14.91 2.71 -10.82
CA GLU A 186 -15.07 1.58 -9.88
C GLU A 186 -13.70 1.17 -9.33
N VAL A 187 -12.74 0.97 -10.24
CA VAL A 187 -11.38 0.54 -9.88
C VAL A 187 -10.60 1.63 -9.13
N ALA A 188 -10.72 2.89 -9.54
CA ALA A 188 -10.05 3.99 -8.85
C ALA A 188 -10.53 4.14 -7.40
N ARG A 189 -11.84 4.08 -7.16
CA ARG A 189 -12.40 4.10 -5.80
C ARG A 189 -11.98 2.87 -4.99
N ALA A 190 -11.91 1.70 -5.62
CA ALA A 190 -11.41 0.49 -4.98
C ALA A 190 -9.93 0.61 -4.58
N ALA A 191 -9.11 1.29 -5.41
CA ALA A 191 -7.70 1.52 -5.13
C ALA A 191 -7.48 2.50 -3.97
N GLU A 192 -8.33 3.52 -3.83
CA GLU A 192 -8.28 4.47 -2.70
C GLU A 192 -8.41 3.76 -1.35
N GLY A 193 -9.29 2.76 -1.25
CA GLY A 193 -9.48 1.96 -0.03
C GLY A 193 -8.59 0.71 0.07
N ALA A 194 -7.69 0.48 -0.89
CA ALA A 194 -6.91 -0.75 -0.95
C ALA A 194 -5.92 -0.91 0.22
N LEU A 195 -5.45 0.21 0.78
CA LEU A 195 -4.46 0.24 1.86
C LEU A 195 -5.07 0.49 3.25
N ASP A 196 -6.39 0.60 3.38
CA ASP A 196 -7.09 0.93 4.63
C ASP A 196 -7.05 -0.20 5.70
N TYR A 197 -6.25 -1.24 5.48
CA TYR A 197 -6.10 -2.40 6.36
C TYR A 197 -4.66 -2.63 6.87
N GLN A 198 -3.76 -1.63 6.79
CA GLN A 198 -2.44 -1.68 7.43
C GLN A 198 -2.42 -1.05 8.83
#